data_AF-A0A2V7HYN1-F1
#
_entry.id   AF-A0A2V7HYN1-F1
#
_cell.length_a   1.000
_cell.length_b   1.000
_cell.length_c   1.000
_cell.angle_alpha   90.00
_cell.angle_beta   90.00
_cell.angle_gamma   90.00
#
_symmetry.space_group_name_H-M   'P 1'
#
loop_
_entity.id
_entity.type
_entity.pdbx_description
1 polymer ?
#
loop_
_entity_poly.entity_id
_entity_poly.type
_entity_poly.pdbx_seq_one_letter_code
_entity_poly.pdbx_strand_id
1 'polypeptide(L)'
;MPVTRFEVTLRRPLAEGATFRGAGEEVEPYEELKGRLHFSIDPLHPANRRITDVELAPRTARGRVEWSSDVSILLPVDRARCSGRLLLDVVNRGNTVAVPNFNRATRPVFALGAHPNPPVDVGDGFLMKRGWVVISCGWQGDVPRIPGLLRMQTPAARD
;
A
#
# COMPACT_ATOMS: atom_id res chain seq x y z
N MET A 1 12.51 -3.52 -7.78
CA MET A 1 12.23 -2.09 -8.05
C MET A 1 12.40 -1.33 -6.75
N PRO A 2 13.46 -0.52 -6.57
CA PRO A 2 13.71 0.12 -5.29
C PRO A 2 12.75 1.29 -5.06
N VAL A 3 12.18 1.33 -3.86
CA VAL A 3 11.56 2.54 -3.30
C VAL A 3 12.67 3.53 -2.99
N THR A 4 12.54 4.76 -3.46
CA THR A 4 13.51 5.84 -3.21
C THR A 4 13.02 6.85 -2.18
N ARG A 5 11.70 6.93 -1.96
CA ARG A 5 11.09 7.81 -0.96
C ARG A 5 9.71 7.31 -0.56
N PHE A 6 9.35 7.50 0.71
CA PHE A 6 7.98 7.38 1.19
C PHE A 6 7.53 8.73 1.73
N GLU A 7 6.54 9.33 1.10
CA GLU A 7 5.85 10.52 1.57
C GLU A 7 4.62 10.08 2.37
N VAL A 8 4.62 10.28 3.68
CA VAL A 8 3.48 9.95 4.55
C VAL A 8 2.53 11.14 4.60
N THR A 9 1.27 10.92 4.24
CA THR A 9 0.21 11.94 4.26
C THR A 9 -0.84 11.69 5.35
N LEU A 10 -0.89 10.47 5.89
CA LEU A 10 -1.74 10.11 7.01
C LEU A 10 -1.01 9.15 7.94
N ARG A 11 -1.11 9.42 9.24
CA ARG A 11 -0.72 8.50 10.31
C ARG A 11 -1.83 8.50 11.35
N ARG A 12 -2.39 7.33 11.67
CA ARG A 12 -3.45 7.21 12.69
C ARG A 12 -3.42 5.86 13.39
N PRO A 13 -3.85 5.78 14.66
CA PRO A 13 -4.12 4.49 15.28
C PRO A 13 -5.22 3.73 14.53
N LEU A 14 -5.10 2.41 14.48
CA LEU A 14 -6.12 1.51 13.96
C LEU A 14 -7.11 1.18 15.08
N ALA A 15 -8.40 1.08 14.76
CA ALA A 15 -9.46 0.74 15.72
C ALA A 15 -9.36 1.53 17.05
N GLU A 16 -9.09 2.84 16.97
CA GLU A 16 -8.94 3.75 18.13
C GLU A 16 -7.86 3.31 19.13
N GLY A 17 -6.85 2.55 18.67
CA GLY A 17 -5.77 2.05 19.51
C GLY A 17 -6.09 0.75 20.24
N ALA A 18 -7.17 0.05 19.86
CA ALA A 18 -7.53 -1.22 20.45
C ALA A 18 -6.39 -2.25 20.35
N THR A 19 -6.21 -3.04 21.42
CA THR A 19 -5.37 -4.22 21.42
C THR A 19 -6.14 -5.41 20.83
N PHE A 20 -5.48 -6.22 20.02
CA PHE A 20 -6.10 -7.40 19.41
C PHE A 20 -5.79 -8.65 20.23
N ARG A 21 -6.79 -9.42 20.65
CA ARG A 21 -6.54 -10.68 21.40
C ARG A 21 -6.37 -11.87 20.45
N GLY A 22 -5.18 -12.46 20.37
CA GLY A 22 -4.89 -13.58 19.47
C GLY A 22 -4.04 -14.67 20.11
N ALA A 23 -4.45 -15.94 19.95
CA ALA A 23 -3.65 -17.15 20.25
C ALA A 23 -2.84 -17.14 21.57
N GLY A 24 -3.34 -16.50 22.63
CA GLY A 24 -2.73 -16.47 23.95
C GLY A 24 -1.95 -15.21 24.31
N GLU A 25 -1.79 -14.25 23.39
CA GLU A 25 -1.11 -12.97 23.65
C GLU A 25 -1.99 -11.77 23.30
N GLU A 26 -1.86 -10.71 24.09
CA GLU A 26 -2.37 -9.38 23.76
C GLU A 26 -1.49 -8.81 22.64
N VAL A 27 -2.09 -8.52 21.49
CA VAL A 27 -1.41 -7.85 20.39
C VAL A 27 -1.59 -6.37 20.54
N GLU A 28 -0.44 -5.70 20.59
CA GLU A 28 -0.29 -4.24 20.71
C GLU A 28 -1.09 -3.46 19.67
N PRO A 29 -1.39 -2.17 19.96
CA PRO A 29 -2.07 -1.28 19.03
C PRO A 29 -1.38 -1.26 17.66
N TYR A 30 -2.19 -1.25 16.61
CA TYR A 30 -1.73 -1.04 15.24
C TYR A 30 -1.92 0.41 14.84
N GLU A 31 -1.20 0.84 13.81
CA GLU A 31 -1.44 2.10 13.12
C GLU A 31 -1.54 1.90 11.62
N GLU A 32 -2.19 2.86 10.97
CA GLU A 32 -2.19 3.03 9.53
C GLU A 32 -1.28 4.18 9.14
N LEU A 33 -0.36 3.92 8.21
CA LEU A 33 0.37 4.93 7.47
C LEU A 33 -0.15 4.93 6.03
N LYS A 34 -0.67 6.06 5.56
CA LYS A 34 -0.95 6.25 4.12
C LYS A 34 -0.05 7.29 3.52
N GLY A 35 0.14 7.18 2.22
CA GLY A 35 0.80 8.20 1.44
C GLY A 35 1.27 7.67 0.11
N ARG A 36 2.46 8.10 -0.31
CA ARG A 36 2.98 7.85 -1.65
C ARG A 36 4.39 7.29 -1.61
N LEU A 37 4.57 6.13 -2.22
CA LEU A 37 5.88 5.57 -2.51
C LEU A 37 6.37 6.11 -3.85
N HIS A 38 7.63 6.50 -3.91
CA HIS A 38 8.34 6.85 -5.13
C HIS A 38 9.34 5.76 -5.48
N PHE A 39 9.44 5.46 -6.76
CA PHE A 39 10.26 4.38 -7.28
C PHE A 39 11.18 4.89 -8.37
N SER A 40 12.32 4.22 -8.55
CA SER A 40 13.28 4.56 -9.59
C SER A 40 14.02 3.31 -10.09
N ILE A 41 14.00 3.04 -11.39
CA ILE A 41 14.75 1.91 -11.98
C ILE A 41 15.69 2.37 -13.08
N ASP A 42 16.73 1.57 -13.30
CA ASP A 42 17.51 1.62 -14.53
C ASP A 42 16.78 0.75 -15.57
N PRO A 43 16.27 1.33 -16.68
CA PRO A 43 15.58 0.58 -17.71
C PRO A 43 16.50 -0.43 -18.42
N LEU A 44 17.82 -0.19 -18.42
CA LEU A 44 18.79 -1.03 -19.10
C LEU A 44 19.26 -2.23 -18.25
N HIS A 45 18.96 -2.23 -16.95
CA HIS A 45 19.34 -3.33 -16.06
C HIS A 45 18.64 -4.62 -16.51
N PRO A 46 19.36 -5.77 -16.60
CA PRO A 46 18.81 -7.02 -17.16
C PRO A 46 17.48 -7.47 -16.54
N ALA A 47 17.32 -7.29 -15.22
CA ALA A 47 16.08 -7.64 -14.52
C ALA A 47 14.85 -6.78 -14.92
N ASN A 48 15.06 -5.59 -15.49
CA ASN A 48 13.98 -4.66 -15.84
C ASN A 48 13.64 -4.69 -17.34
N ARG A 49 14.54 -5.16 -18.21
CA ARG A 49 14.33 -5.20 -19.68
C ARG A 49 13.09 -5.96 -20.13
N ARG A 50 12.59 -6.89 -19.30
CA ARG A 50 11.35 -7.64 -19.55
C ARG A 50 10.07 -6.84 -19.31
N ILE A 51 10.18 -5.63 -18.77
CA ILE A 51 9.05 -4.73 -18.58
C ILE A 51 8.75 -4.08 -19.93
N THR A 52 7.54 -4.32 -20.44
CA THR A 52 7.09 -3.76 -21.71
C THR A 52 7.27 -2.24 -21.72
N ASP A 53 7.83 -1.73 -22.82
CA ASP A 53 8.06 -0.31 -23.11
C ASP A 53 8.92 0.46 -22.08
N VAL A 54 9.62 -0.24 -21.19
CA VAL A 54 10.45 0.42 -20.17
C VAL A 54 11.58 1.26 -20.77
N GLU A 55 12.08 0.86 -21.95
CA GLU A 55 13.11 1.58 -22.67
C GLU A 55 12.58 2.87 -23.32
N LEU A 56 11.28 2.91 -23.63
CA LEU A 56 10.55 4.03 -24.21
C LEU A 56 10.05 5.03 -23.14
N ALA A 57 10.12 4.66 -21.86
CA ALA A 57 9.69 5.53 -20.78
C ALA A 57 10.61 6.77 -20.63
N PRO A 58 10.04 7.95 -20.32
CA PRO A 58 10.79 9.15 -19.96
C PRO A 58 11.85 8.85 -18.89
N ARG A 59 13.06 9.39 -19.10
CA ARG A 59 14.19 9.21 -18.19
C ARG A 59 14.57 10.53 -17.53
N THR A 60 14.97 10.47 -16.26
CA THR A 60 15.58 11.61 -15.56
C THR A 60 16.96 11.93 -16.13
N ALA A 61 17.56 13.04 -15.70
CA ALA A 61 18.95 13.38 -16.03
C ALA A 61 19.97 12.30 -15.61
N ARG A 62 19.58 11.39 -14.69
CA ARG A 62 20.40 10.24 -14.25
C ARG A 62 20.10 8.97 -15.07
N GLY A 63 19.33 9.07 -16.16
CA GLY A 63 18.95 7.94 -17.00
C GLY A 63 17.95 6.96 -16.36
N ARG A 64 17.27 7.37 -15.29
CA ARG A 64 16.34 6.49 -14.53
C ARG A 64 14.90 6.71 -14.95
N VAL A 65 14.10 5.65 -14.92
CA VAL A 65 12.64 5.72 -15.03
C VAL A 65 12.06 5.84 -13.63
N GLU A 66 11.23 6.86 -13.40
CA GLU A 66 10.62 7.15 -12.10
C GLU A 66 9.10 7.12 -12.17
N TRP A 67 8.48 6.68 -11.08
CA TRP A 67 7.03 6.65 -10.93
C TRP A 67 6.65 6.69 -9.45
N SER A 68 5.36 6.80 -9.16
CA SER A 68 4.87 6.72 -7.79
C SER A 68 3.63 5.85 -7.67
N SER A 69 3.35 5.40 -6.44
CA SER A 69 2.11 4.70 -6.14
C SER A 69 1.59 5.09 -4.76
N ASP A 70 0.27 5.19 -4.66
CA ASP A 70 -0.42 5.38 -3.39
C ASP A 70 -0.35 4.08 -2.57
N VAL A 71 -0.13 4.22 -1.27
CA VAL A 71 0.06 3.10 -0.34
C VAL A 71 -0.75 3.30 0.94
N SER A 72 -1.23 2.19 1.52
CA SER A 72 -1.63 2.09 2.93
C SER A 72 -0.83 0.96 3.58
N ILE A 73 -0.26 1.23 4.75
CA ILE A 73 0.54 0.29 5.54
C ILE A 73 -0.09 0.15 6.91
N LEU A 74 -0.48 -1.06 7.27
CA LEU A 74 -0.95 -1.42 8.61
C LEU A 74 0.16 -2.19 9.32
N LEU A 75 0.58 -1.69 10.48
CA LEU A 75 1.68 -2.27 11.23
C LEU A 75 1.55 -1.99 12.75
N PRO A 76 2.14 -2.83 13.61
CA PRO A 76 2.18 -2.59 15.05
C PRO A 76 2.84 -1.25 15.36
N VAL A 77 2.29 -0.47 16.30
CA VAL A 77 2.88 0.79 16.77
C VAL A 77 4.30 0.55 17.29
N ASP A 78 4.49 -0.48 18.12
CA ASP A 78 5.82 -0.99 18.47
C ASP A 78 6.35 -1.94 17.39
N ARG A 79 7.35 -1.48 16.64
CA ARG A 79 7.96 -2.23 15.53
C ARG A 79 8.67 -3.50 15.99
N ALA A 80 9.07 -3.62 17.25
CA ALA A 80 9.66 -4.84 17.80
C ALA A 80 8.66 -6.02 17.81
N ARG A 81 7.35 -5.74 17.74
CA ARG A 81 6.28 -6.73 17.69
C ARG A 81 5.94 -7.21 16.28
N CYS A 82 6.61 -6.69 15.25
CA CYS A 82 6.48 -7.23 13.90
C CYS A 82 6.94 -8.69 13.85
N SER A 83 6.10 -9.58 13.35
CA SER A 83 6.42 -11.02 13.22
C SER A 83 7.48 -11.34 12.15
N GLY A 84 7.98 -10.32 11.44
CA GLY A 84 8.80 -10.48 10.24
C GLY A 84 8.02 -10.90 8.99
N ARG A 85 6.68 -11.01 9.07
CA ARG A 85 5.82 -11.40 7.94
C ARG A 85 5.16 -10.18 7.32
N LEU A 86 5.15 -10.16 5.98
CA LEU A 86 4.52 -9.14 5.16
C LEU A 86 3.42 -9.77 4.30
N LEU A 87 2.24 -9.16 4.30
CA LEU A 87 1.24 -9.35 3.26
C LEU A 87 1.25 -8.13 2.35
N LEU A 88 1.71 -8.31 1.11
CA LEU A 88 1.64 -7.28 0.08
C LEU A 88 0.38 -7.49 -0.76
N ASP A 89 -0.57 -6.57 -0.60
CA ASP A 89 -1.76 -6.43 -1.40
C ASP A 89 -1.46 -5.54 -2.62
N VAL A 90 -1.29 -6.19 -3.77
CA VAL A 90 -1.10 -5.53 -5.06
C VAL A 90 -2.48 -5.12 -5.57
N VAL A 91 -2.86 -3.88 -5.26
CA VAL A 91 -4.24 -3.44 -5.37
C VAL A 91 -4.63 -3.18 -6.83
N ASN A 92 -5.47 -4.07 -7.34
CA ASN A 92 -6.12 -3.96 -8.64
C ASN A 92 -7.43 -3.15 -8.50
N ARG A 93 -7.66 -2.14 -9.36
CA ARG A 93 -8.81 -1.20 -9.29
C ARG A 93 -8.93 -0.35 -8.02
N GLY A 94 -7.86 -0.23 -7.23
CA GLY A 94 -7.72 0.76 -6.16
C GLY A 94 -8.35 0.46 -4.80
N ASN A 95 -9.11 -0.62 -4.65
CA ASN A 95 -9.66 -1.03 -3.35
C ASN A 95 -8.74 -1.99 -2.61
N THR A 96 -8.53 -1.77 -1.32
CA THR A 96 -7.83 -2.73 -0.46
C THR A 96 -8.63 -4.02 -0.33
N VAL A 97 -7.97 -5.17 -0.39
CA VAL A 97 -8.61 -6.49 -0.37
C VAL A 97 -8.08 -7.40 0.73
N ALA A 98 -6.84 -7.19 1.21
CA ALA A 98 -6.25 -8.04 2.24
C ALA A 98 -7.09 -8.10 3.53
N VAL A 99 -7.33 -6.96 4.18
CA VAL A 99 -8.08 -6.93 5.45
C VAL A 99 -9.53 -7.43 5.28
N PRO A 100 -10.30 -6.98 4.26
CA PRO A 100 -11.63 -7.53 4.02
C PRO A 100 -11.67 -9.05 3.88
N ASN A 101 -10.71 -9.64 3.16
CA ASN A 101 -10.72 -11.08 2.89
C ASN A 101 -10.20 -11.92 4.06
N PHE A 102 -9.12 -11.50 4.72
CA PHE A 102 -8.47 -12.30 5.76
C PHE A 102 -9.04 -12.07 7.15
N ASN A 103 -9.52 -10.85 7.45
CA ASN A 103 -10.09 -10.53 8.76
C ASN A 103 -11.62 -10.53 8.75
N ARG A 104 -12.27 -10.90 7.64
CA ARG A 104 -13.74 -10.83 7.49
C ARG A 104 -14.29 -9.40 7.69
N ALA A 105 -13.48 -8.40 7.36
CA ALA A 105 -13.85 -7.00 7.48
C ALA A 105 -14.71 -6.54 6.30
N THR A 106 -15.42 -5.43 6.50
CA THR A 106 -16.17 -4.75 5.44
C THR A 106 -15.21 -4.13 4.43
N ARG A 107 -15.48 -4.35 3.14
CA ARG A 107 -14.72 -3.67 2.07
C ARG A 107 -15.17 -2.20 1.97
N PRO A 108 -14.26 -1.22 2.02
CA PRO A 108 -14.64 0.17 1.82
C PRO A 108 -15.16 0.37 0.39
N VAL A 109 -16.16 1.24 0.24
CA VAL A 109 -16.68 1.65 -1.06
C VAL A 109 -16.32 3.12 -1.26
N PHE A 110 -15.55 3.39 -2.31
CA PHE A 110 -15.18 4.75 -2.67
C PHE A 110 -16.03 5.22 -3.86
N ALA A 111 -16.71 6.34 -3.65
CA ALA A 111 -17.48 7.05 -4.66
C ALA A 111 -17.12 8.53 -4.62
N LEU A 112 -17.47 9.27 -5.68
CA LEU A 112 -17.25 10.71 -5.72
C LEU A 112 -17.96 11.39 -4.54
N GLY A 113 -17.23 12.23 -3.79
CA GLY A 113 -17.75 12.91 -2.59
C GLY A 113 -17.67 12.10 -1.29
N ALA A 114 -17.26 10.84 -1.32
CA ALA A 114 -17.02 10.06 -0.12
C ALA A 114 -15.76 10.54 0.62
N HIS A 115 -15.71 10.31 1.94
CA HIS A 115 -14.51 10.58 2.73
C HIS A 115 -13.34 9.73 2.21
N PRO A 116 -12.17 10.30 1.87
CA PRO A 116 -11.07 9.58 1.22
C PRO A 116 -10.33 8.61 2.16
N ASN A 117 -10.48 8.79 3.47
CA ASN A 117 -9.78 8.01 4.50
C ASN A 117 -10.75 7.45 5.55
N PRO A 118 -11.79 6.69 5.15
CA PRO A 118 -12.73 6.12 6.11
C PRO A 118 -11.95 5.26 7.12
N PRO A 119 -12.38 5.18 8.40
CA PRO A 119 -11.79 4.25 9.36
C PRO A 119 -11.65 2.85 8.76
N VAL A 120 -10.56 2.15 9.07
CA VAL A 120 -10.34 0.78 8.62
C VAL A 120 -11.16 -0.14 9.52
N ASP A 121 -12.13 -0.84 8.96
CA ASP A 121 -12.74 -2.00 9.62
C ASP A 121 -11.68 -3.11 9.70
N VAL A 122 -11.37 -3.52 10.93
CA VAL A 122 -10.36 -4.53 11.22
C VAL A 122 -10.93 -5.94 11.30
N GLY A 123 -12.25 -6.08 11.26
CA GLY A 123 -12.96 -7.37 11.39
C GLY A 123 -12.54 -8.14 12.64
N ASP A 124 -12.24 -9.43 12.49
CA ASP A 124 -11.77 -10.29 13.57
C ASP A 124 -10.28 -10.11 13.95
N GLY A 125 -9.56 -9.22 13.24
CA GLY A 125 -8.15 -8.92 13.49
C GLY A 125 -7.18 -10.07 13.17
N PHE A 126 -7.55 -11.08 12.38
CA PHE A 126 -6.74 -12.28 12.12
C PHE A 126 -5.26 -12.00 11.80
N LEU A 127 -4.98 -11.05 10.91
CA LEU A 127 -3.62 -10.66 10.51
C LEU A 127 -2.87 -9.93 11.63
N MET A 128 -3.55 -9.00 12.31
CA MET A 128 -2.98 -8.17 13.39
C MET A 128 -2.60 -9.06 14.56
N LYS A 129 -3.49 -9.98 14.94
CA LYS A 129 -3.29 -11.01 15.98
C LYS A 129 -2.05 -11.89 15.78
N ARG A 130 -1.43 -11.84 14.60
CA ARG A 130 -0.24 -12.61 14.22
C ARG A 130 0.98 -11.71 13.95
N GLY A 131 0.91 -10.42 14.26
CA GLY A 131 2.00 -9.47 14.06
C GLY A 131 2.34 -9.23 12.59
N TRP A 132 1.41 -9.43 11.65
CA TRP A 132 1.69 -9.18 10.22
C TRP A 132 1.74 -7.69 9.95
N VAL A 133 2.65 -7.29 9.05
CA VAL A 133 2.56 -6.01 8.35
C VAL A 133 1.72 -6.22 7.10
N VAL A 134 0.75 -5.35 6.84
CA VAL A 134 -0.08 -5.37 5.63
C VAL A 134 0.22 -4.12 4.83
N ILE A 135 0.68 -4.28 3.59
CA ILE A 135 0.90 -3.16 2.67
C ILE A 135 -0.07 -3.31 1.51
N SER A 136 -0.97 -2.35 1.33
CA SER A 136 -1.78 -2.20 0.13
C SER A 136 -1.15 -1.14 -0.76
N CYS A 137 -0.72 -1.52 -1.97
CA CYS A 137 -0.03 -0.65 -2.91
C CYS A 137 -0.80 -0.59 -4.23
N GLY A 138 -1.08 0.62 -4.73
CA GLY A 138 -1.70 0.80 -6.03
C GLY A 138 -0.88 0.17 -7.15
N TRP A 139 -1.52 -0.62 -8.00
CA TRP A 139 -0.87 -1.28 -9.15
C TRP A 139 -1.25 -0.66 -10.49
N GLN A 140 -2.50 -0.25 -10.61
CA GLN A 140 -3.09 0.13 -11.89
C GLN A 140 -2.97 1.65 -12.13
N GLY A 141 -2.57 2.04 -13.35
CA GLY A 141 -2.31 3.45 -13.72
C GLY A 141 -3.56 4.24 -14.15
N ASP A 142 -4.56 3.54 -14.68
CA ASP A 142 -5.80 4.05 -15.27
C ASP A 142 -7.02 3.93 -14.33
N VAL A 143 -6.79 3.70 -13.03
CA VAL A 143 -7.85 3.76 -12.02
C VAL A 143 -8.52 5.14 -12.03
N PRO A 144 -9.87 5.22 -11.99
CA PRO A 144 -10.59 6.50 -11.89
C PRO A 144 -10.06 7.38 -10.76
N ARG A 145 -10.07 8.69 -10.96
CA ARG A 145 -9.59 9.68 -9.98
C ARG A 145 -10.62 9.89 -8.85
N ILE A 146 -10.96 8.83 -8.15
CA ILE A 146 -11.86 8.86 -6.98
C ILE A 146 -10.98 8.89 -5.72
N PRO A 147 -11.12 9.93 -4.87
CA PRO A 147 -10.37 10.01 -3.62
C PRO A 147 -10.56 8.75 -2.75
N GLY A 148 -9.45 8.22 -2.23
CA GLY A 148 -9.41 7.01 -1.41
C GLY A 148 -9.05 5.73 -2.16
N LEU A 149 -9.23 5.69 -3.49
CA LEU A 149 -8.67 4.59 -4.31
C LEU A 149 -7.14 4.70 -4.40
N LEU A 150 -6.46 3.59 -4.20
CA LEU A 150 -5.01 3.49 -4.37
C LEU A 150 -4.65 3.31 -5.85
N ARG A 151 -3.78 4.15 -6.39
CA ARG A 151 -3.41 4.08 -7.80
C ARG A 151 -1.91 4.24 -7.99
N MET A 152 -1.45 3.74 -9.14
CA MET A 152 -0.12 4.03 -9.62
C MET A 152 -0.18 5.30 -10.49
N GLN A 153 0.86 6.12 -10.42
CA GLN A 153 1.11 7.19 -11.39
C GLN A 153 2.26 6.73 -12.28
N THR A 154 1.91 6.21 -13.45
CA THR A 154 2.85 5.66 -14.42
C THR A 154 3.40 6.75 -15.34
N PRO A 155 4.69 6.68 -15.72
CA PRO A 155 5.18 7.45 -16.85
C PRO A 155 4.50 6.94 -18.14
N ALA A 156 4.21 7.84 -19.07
CA ALA A 156 3.75 7.47 -20.40
C ALA A 156 4.95 7.13 -21.28
N ALA A 157 4.95 5.96 -21.92
CA ALA A 157 5.93 5.62 -22.95
C ALA A 157 5.87 6.64 -24.10
N ARG A 158 7.01 6.88 -24.73
CA ARG A 158 7.16 7.80 -25.86
C ARG A 158 7.40 7.00 -27.13
N ASP A 159 6.97 7.57 -28.25
CA ASP A 159 7.23 7.05 -29.60
C ASP A 159 8.71 7.19 -30.00
#